data_AF-A0A414F5T7-F1
#
_entry.id   AF-A0A414F5T7-F1
#
_cell.length_a   1.000
_cell.length_b   1.000
_cell.length_c   1.000
_cell.angle_alpha   90.00
_cell.angle_beta   90.00
_cell.angle_gamma   90.00
#
_symmetry.space_group_name_H-M   'P 1'
#
loop_
_entity.id
_entity.type
_entity.pdbx_description
1 polymer ?
#
loop_
_entity_poly.entity_id
_entity_poly.type
_entity_poly.pdbx_seq_one_letter_code
_entity_poly.pdbx_strand_id
1 'polypeptide(L)'
;MKKMKQLGYYVLATFLLTACQSYKKVPYLQDAEVVLYNTQDAELYDAKIMPKDLLTIVVSCTSPELAAPFNLTVATQNNAALSYTTTQPVLQQYLVDNDGNINFPVLGELHVGGLT
;
A
#
# COMPACT_ATOMS: atom_id res chain seq x y z
N MET A 1 -4.80 41.88 58.47
CA MET A 1 -3.96 40.78 57.94
C MET A 1 -4.74 39.71 57.15
N LYS A 2 -5.96 39.31 57.53
CA LYS A 2 -6.78 38.31 56.80
C LYS A 2 -7.11 38.69 55.35
N LYS A 3 -7.42 39.97 55.08
CA LYS A 3 -7.78 40.45 53.73
C LYS A 3 -6.61 40.47 52.74
N MET A 4 -5.37 40.70 53.20
CA MET A 4 -4.16 40.59 52.36
C MET A 4 -3.86 39.14 51.97
N LYS A 5 -4.08 38.18 52.87
CA LYS A 5 -3.92 36.75 52.55
C LYS A 5 -4.95 36.29 51.52
N GLN A 6 -6.20 36.75 51.65
CA GLN A 6 -7.24 36.44 50.66
C GLN A 6 -6.98 37.07 49.29
N LEU A 7 -6.48 38.32 49.24
CA LEU A 7 -6.05 38.93 47.98
C LEU A 7 -4.92 38.13 47.31
N GLY A 8 -3.95 37.63 48.09
CA GLY A 8 -2.91 36.73 47.59
C GLY A 8 -3.46 35.42 47.00
N TYR A 9 -4.46 34.81 47.65
CA TYR A 9 -5.13 33.62 47.11
C TYR A 9 -5.89 33.90 45.81
N TYR A 10 -6.52 35.07 45.67
CA TYR A 10 -7.19 35.44 44.41
C TYR A 10 -6.20 35.61 43.26
N VAL A 11 -5.06 36.27 43.50
CA VAL A 11 -4.01 36.44 42.47
C VAL A 11 -3.40 35.10 42.06
N LEU A 12 -3.14 34.22 43.03
CA LEU A 12 -2.63 32.87 42.76
C LEU A 12 -3.63 32.03 41.93
N ALA A 13 -4.93 32.15 42.23
CA ALA A 13 -5.97 31.46 41.47
C ALA A 13 -6.05 31.95 40.01
N THR A 14 -5.90 33.26 39.76
CA THR A 14 -5.90 33.79 38.38
C THR A 14 -4.69 33.31 37.59
N PHE A 15 -3.52 33.17 38.23
CA PHE A 15 -2.30 32.70 37.58
C PHE A 15 -2.36 31.21 37.20
N LEU A 16 -3.05 30.39 38.01
CA LEU A 16 -3.24 28.97 37.71
C LEU A 16 -4.20 28.73 36.53
N LEU A 17 -5.15 29.64 36.29
CA LEU A 17 -6.10 29.52 35.18
C LEU A 17 -5.51 29.90 33.81
N THR A 18 -4.41 30.66 33.75
CA THR A 18 -3.75 31.04 32.49
C THR A 18 -2.70 30.05 32.00
N ALA A 19 -2.28 29.10 32.86
CA ALA A 19 -1.30 28.06 32.52
C ALA A 19 -1.88 26.89 31.71
N CYS A 20 -3.20 26.75 31.64
CA CYS A 20 -3.86 25.71 30.84
C CYS A 20 -4.06 26.18 29.39
N GLN A 21 -2.98 26.26 28.63
CA GLN A 21 -3.05 26.45 27.17
C GLN A 21 -2.87 25.10 26.46
N SER A 22 -3.83 24.77 25.60
CA SER A 22 -3.77 23.57 24.76
C SER A 22 -2.56 23.65 23.83
N TYR A 23 -1.77 22.57 23.80
CA TYR A 23 -0.53 22.46 23.04
C TYR A 23 -0.82 22.47 21.53
N LYS A 24 -0.93 23.66 20.93
CA LYS A 24 -1.30 23.87 19.52
C LYS A 24 -0.18 23.61 18.50
N LYS A 25 1.03 23.26 18.95
CA LYS A 25 2.18 23.02 18.05
C LYS A 25 2.62 21.57 18.13
N VAL A 26 1.89 20.68 17.46
CA VAL A 26 2.37 19.34 17.13
C VAL A 26 3.07 19.47 15.78
N PRO A 27 4.42 19.40 15.69
CA PRO A 27 5.14 19.64 14.43
C PRO A 27 4.67 18.75 13.27
N TYR A 28 4.11 17.59 13.61
CA TYR A 28 3.61 16.61 12.65
C TYR A 28 2.21 16.93 12.07
N LEU A 29 1.44 17.83 12.71
CA LEU A 29 0.05 18.12 12.35
C LEU A 29 -0.17 19.59 11.94
N GLN A 30 0.90 20.34 11.70
CA GLN A 30 0.83 21.77 11.39
C GLN A 30 0.27 22.09 10.00
N ASP A 31 0.09 21.08 9.14
CA ASP A 31 -0.30 21.28 7.74
C ASP A 31 -1.46 20.36 7.30
N ALA A 32 -2.35 19.94 8.21
CA ALA A 32 -3.49 19.09 7.87
C ALA A 32 -4.42 19.75 6.81
N GLU A 33 -4.48 21.08 6.80
CA GLU A 33 -5.26 21.87 5.84
C GLU A 33 -4.63 21.83 4.43
N VAL A 34 -3.30 21.95 4.35
CA VAL A 34 -2.56 21.89 3.08
C VAL A 34 -2.66 20.50 2.45
N VAL A 35 -2.69 19.44 3.25
CA VAL A 35 -2.90 18.07 2.75
C VAL A 35 -4.35 17.85 2.31
N LEU A 36 -5.35 18.46 2.96
CA LEU A 36 -6.76 18.25 2.63
C LEU A 36 -7.13 18.78 1.24
N TYR A 37 -6.60 19.95 0.85
CA TYR A 37 -6.93 20.60 -0.43
C TYR A 37 -6.13 20.09 -1.64
N ASN A 38 -5.04 19.33 -1.44
CA ASN A 38 -4.23 18.75 -2.52
C ASN A 38 -4.73 17.37 -2.99
N THR A 39 -5.90 16.91 -2.53
CA THR A 39 -6.44 15.59 -2.89
C THR A 39 -7.47 15.61 -4.03
N GLN A 40 -7.86 16.79 -4.52
CA GLN A 40 -8.80 16.88 -5.66
C GLN A 40 -8.18 16.54 -7.01
N ASP A 41 -6.86 16.67 -7.13
CA ASP A 41 -6.09 16.24 -8.30
C ASP A 41 -5.12 15.12 -7.88
N ALA A 42 -5.65 14.06 -7.26
CA ALA A 42 -4.98 12.77 -7.39
C ALA A 42 -5.11 12.38 -8.87
N GLU A 43 -4.25 12.96 -9.72
CA GLU A 43 -4.01 12.48 -11.07
C GLU A 43 -3.92 10.97 -10.95
N LEU A 44 -4.85 10.27 -11.61
CA LEU A 44 -4.87 8.82 -11.59
C LEU A 44 -3.56 8.38 -12.24
N TYR A 45 -2.54 8.10 -11.41
CA TYR A 45 -1.25 7.66 -11.90
C TYR A 45 -1.47 6.31 -12.56
N ASP A 46 -1.30 6.27 -13.87
CA ASP A 46 -1.28 5.02 -14.61
C ASP A 46 -0.09 4.19 -14.10
N ALA A 47 -0.40 3.09 -13.44
CA ALA A 47 0.59 2.14 -12.96
C ALA A 47 1.30 1.53 -14.18
N LYS A 48 2.60 1.79 -14.29
CA LYS A 48 3.43 1.23 -15.35
C LYS A 48 4.21 0.04 -14.82
N ILE A 49 4.31 -0.99 -15.64
CA ILE A 49 5.13 -2.17 -15.37
C ILE A 49 6.61 -1.74 -15.32
N MET A 50 7.29 -2.08 -14.23
CA MET A 50 8.69 -1.77 -13.98
C MET A 50 9.55 -3.04 -13.90
N PRO A 51 10.87 -2.93 -14.15
CA PRO A 51 11.80 -4.00 -13.85
C PRO A 51 11.64 -4.52 -12.43
N LYS A 52 11.68 -5.85 -12.30
CA LYS A 52 11.51 -6.63 -11.06
C LYS A 52 10.08 -6.75 -10.56
N ASP A 53 9.09 -6.29 -11.31
CA ASP A 53 7.69 -6.60 -11.03
C ASP A 53 7.39 -8.09 -11.28
N LEU A 54 6.44 -8.63 -10.52
CA LEU A 54 5.90 -9.98 -10.70
C LEU A 54 4.51 -9.89 -11.31
N LEU A 55 4.38 -10.33 -12.56
CA LEU A 55 3.13 -10.29 -13.30
C LEU A 55 2.43 -11.65 -13.23
N THR A 56 1.13 -11.63 -12.95
CA THR A 56 0.24 -12.79 -13.09
C THR A 56 -0.58 -12.62 -14.35
N ILE A 57 -0.42 -13.53 -15.31
CA ILE A 57 -1.11 -13.46 -16.60
C ILE A 57 -2.10 -14.61 -16.70
N VAL A 58 -3.36 -14.29 -16.99
CA VAL A 58 -4.45 -15.25 -17.17
C VAL A 58 -4.97 -15.12 -18.60
N VAL A 59 -4.81 -16.18 -19.38
CA VAL A 59 -5.32 -16.25 -20.75
C VAL A 59 -6.69 -16.92 -20.73
N SER A 60 -7.72 -16.23 -21.21
CA SER A 60 -9.05 -16.79 -21.40
C SER A 60 -9.27 -17.11 -22.88
N CYS A 61 -9.85 -18.28 -23.15
CA CYS A 61 -10.20 -18.72 -24.50
C CYS A 61 -11.57 -19.42 -24.46
N THR A 62 -12.27 -19.43 -25.59
CA THR A 62 -13.53 -20.17 -25.75
C THR A 62 -13.35 -21.67 -25.55
N SER A 63 -12.17 -22.19 -25.91
CA SER A 63 -11.76 -23.55 -25.57
C SER A 63 -10.65 -23.51 -24.51
N PRO A 64 -10.88 -24.06 -23.30
CA PRO A 64 -9.88 -24.03 -22.23
C PRO A 64 -8.62 -24.83 -22.56
N GLU A 65 -8.71 -25.84 -23.43
CA GLU A 65 -7.56 -26.65 -23.87
C GLU A 65 -6.52 -25.83 -24.62
N LEU A 66 -6.96 -24.77 -25.31
CA LEU A 66 -6.06 -23.86 -26.04
C LEU A 66 -5.36 -22.87 -25.10
N ALA A 67 -5.96 -22.56 -23.94
CA ALA A 67 -5.38 -21.69 -22.93
C ALA A 67 -4.47 -22.44 -21.94
N ALA A 68 -4.59 -23.78 -21.87
CA ALA A 68 -3.81 -24.62 -20.96
C ALA A 68 -2.29 -24.42 -21.04
N PRO A 69 -1.66 -24.22 -22.22
CA PRO A 69 -0.23 -23.97 -22.32
C PRO A 69 0.23 -22.63 -21.70
N PHE A 70 -0.68 -21.67 -21.54
CA PHE A 70 -0.37 -20.32 -21.05
C PHE A 70 -0.67 -20.15 -19.57
N ASN A 71 -1.70 -20.82 -19.06
CA ASN A 71 -2.14 -20.75 -17.66
C ASN A 71 -1.45 -21.83 -16.81
N LEU A 72 -0.11 -21.81 -16.78
CA LEU A 72 0.67 -22.77 -16.00
C LEU A 72 0.43 -22.55 -14.50
N THR A 73 0.20 -23.64 -13.77
CA THR A 73 0.04 -23.61 -12.31
C THR A 73 1.28 -24.20 -11.66
N VAL A 74 1.78 -23.55 -10.61
CA VAL A 74 2.89 -24.06 -9.82
C VAL A 74 2.32 -24.89 -8.68
N ALA A 75 2.71 -26.16 -8.62
CA ALA A 75 2.45 -26.97 -7.44
C ALA A 75 3.34 -26.47 -6.31
N THR A 76 2.76 -25.77 -5.33
CA THR A 76 3.48 -25.34 -4.13
C THR A 76 3.94 -26.57 -3.37
N GLN A 77 5.23 -26.94 -3.48
CA GLN A 77 5.86 -28.00 -2.69
C GLN A 77 6.10 -27.53 -1.24
N ASN A 78 5.05 -27.14 -0.52
CA ASN A 78 5.16 -26.86 0.90
C ASN A 78 4.12 -27.66 1.69
N ASN A 79 4.65 -28.66 2.40
CA ASN A 79 4.03 -29.57 3.39
C ASN A 79 3.44 -30.88 2.85
N ALA A 80 4.31 -31.87 2.69
CA ALA A 80 3.99 -33.30 2.64
C ALA A 80 3.35 -33.85 3.96
N ALA A 81 2.78 -32.99 4.81
CA ALA A 81 2.21 -33.33 6.11
C ALA A 81 0.75 -32.86 6.30
N LEU A 82 0.10 -32.33 5.26
CA LEU A 82 -1.28 -31.85 5.34
C LEU A 82 -2.13 -32.47 4.21
N SER A 83 -2.50 -33.75 4.38
CA SER A 83 -3.38 -34.50 3.46
C SER A 83 -4.84 -34.00 3.41
N TYR A 84 -5.13 -32.75 3.79
CA TYR A 84 -6.50 -32.21 3.87
C TYR A 84 -6.67 -30.76 3.41
N THR A 85 -5.68 -30.15 2.76
CA THR A 85 -5.87 -28.81 2.19
C THR A 85 -6.11 -28.93 0.69
N THR A 86 -7.33 -28.61 0.25
CA THR A 86 -7.64 -28.35 -1.17
C THR A 86 -6.86 -27.10 -1.59
N THR A 87 -5.60 -27.27 -1.94
CA THR A 87 -4.76 -26.16 -2.40
C THR A 87 -5.22 -25.78 -3.79
N GLN A 88 -5.85 -24.61 -3.89
CA GLN A 88 -6.16 -24.00 -5.18
C GLN A 88 -4.84 -23.83 -5.94
N PRO A 89 -4.73 -24.31 -7.19
CA PRO A 89 -3.52 -24.14 -7.98
C PRO A 89 -3.21 -22.65 -8.13
N VAL A 90 -2.00 -22.24 -7.75
CA VAL A 90 -1.53 -20.85 -7.92
C VAL A 90 -0.93 -20.73 -9.32
N LEU A 91 -1.33 -19.69 -10.06
CA LEU A 91 -0.77 -19.41 -11.38
C LEU A 91 0.71 -19.00 -11.27
N GLN A 92 1.50 -19.41 -12.25
CA GLN A 92 2.89 -19.00 -12.36
C GLN A 92 3.00 -17.49 -12.56
N GLN A 93 3.89 -16.86 -11.79
CA GLN A 93 4.22 -15.44 -11.92
C GLN A 93 5.44 -15.26 -12.83
N TYR A 94 5.46 -14.17 -13.59
CA TYR A 94 6.54 -13.79 -14.50
C TYR A 94 7.30 -12.59 -13.94
N LEU A 95 8.60 -12.75 -13.74
CA LEU A 95 9.47 -11.66 -13.30
C LEU A 95 9.87 -10.82 -14.50
N VAL A 96 9.61 -9.51 -14.44
CA VAL A 96 10.11 -8.54 -15.41
C VAL A 96 11.60 -8.34 -15.17
N ASP A 97 12.42 -8.56 -16.21
CA ASP A 97 13.86 -8.37 -16.11
C ASP A 97 14.27 -6.88 -16.13
N ASN A 98 15.58 -6.62 -16.12
CA ASN A 98 16.11 -5.25 -16.11
C ASN A 98 15.87 -4.49 -17.42
N ASP A 99 15.68 -5.22 -18.52
CA ASP A 99 15.41 -4.66 -19.85
C ASP A 99 13.90 -4.49 -20.10
N GLY A 100 13.05 -4.88 -19.13
CA GLY A 100 11.61 -4.77 -19.21
C GLY A 100 10.94 -5.94 -19.91
N ASN A 101 11.61 -7.10 -20.03
CA ASN A 101 11.10 -8.27 -20.73
C ASN A 101 10.62 -9.37 -19.77
N ILE A 102 9.73 -10.23 -20.26
CA ILE A 102 9.31 -11.48 -19.63
C ILE A 102 9.44 -12.64 -20.62
N ASN A 103 9.68 -13.85 -20.12
CA ASN A 103 9.62 -15.06 -20.95
C ASN A 103 8.26 -15.74 -20.79
N PHE A 104 7.42 -15.62 -21.81
CA PHE A 104 6.04 -16.11 -21.79
C PHE A 104 5.89 -17.42 -22.58
N PRO A 105 5.08 -18.39 -22.12
CA PRO A 105 4.95 -19.69 -22.77
C PRO A 105 4.54 -19.55 -24.23
N VAL A 106 5.15 -20.37 -25.11
CA VAL A 106 4.91 -20.41 -26.56
C VAL A 106 5.38 -19.16 -27.32
N LEU A 107 5.16 -17.96 -26.79
CA LEU A 107 5.49 -16.69 -27.43
C LEU A 107 6.96 -16.27 -27.22
N GLY A 108 7.62 -16.79 -26.19
CA GLY A 108 9.01 -16.46 -25.88
C GLY A 108 9.14 -15.10 -25.19
N GLU A 109 10.18 -14.36 -25.51
CA GLU A 109 10.49 -13.08 -24.89
C GLU A 109 9.54 -11.97 -25.35
N LEU A 110 8.91 -11.29 -24.39
CA LEU A 110 7.98 -10.19 -24.60
C LEU A 110 8.41 -8.96 -23.82
N HIS A 111 8.51 -7.82 -24.48
CA HIS A 111 8.75 -6.53 -23.82
C HIS A 111 7.47 -5.97 -23.22
N VAL A 112 7.45 -5.78 -21.90
CA VAL A 112 6.31 -5.30 -21.11
C VAL A 112 6.62 -4.04 -20.30
N GLY A 113 7.90 -3.66 -20.21
CA GLY A 113 8.34 -2.47 -19.47
C GLY A 113 7.67 -1.20 -19.96
N GLY A 114 7.16 -0.40 -19.02
CA GLY A 114 6.49 0.87 -19.32
C GLY A 114 5.08 0.75 -19.90
N LEU A 115 4.59 -0.47 -20.15
CA LEU A 115 3.19 -0.73 -20.47
C LEU A 115 2.32 -0.69 -19.20
N THR A 116 1.02 -0.67 -19.40
CA THR A 116 -0.04 -0.60 -18.37
C THR A 116 -0.99 -1.77 -18.52
#